data_AF-A0A3B1DPX4-F1
#
_entry.id   AF-A0A3B1DPX4-F1
#
_cell.length_a   1.000
_cell.length_b   1.000
_cell.length_c   1.000
_cell.angle_alpha   90.00
_cell.angle_beta   90.00
_cell.angle_gamma   90.00
#
_symmetry.space_group_name_H-M   'P 1'
#
loop_
_entity.id
_entity.type
_entity.pdbx_description
1 polymer ?
#
loop_
_entity_poly.entity_id
_entity_poly.type
_entity_poly.pdbx_seq_one_letter_code
_entity_poly.pdbx_strand_id
1 'polypeptide(L)'
;MFLSLFCVTLPSVKAGKSSRTEMSSLFHLVGQDAGICIEFSHLNEKIPESKNSAFFQRIQKSKFYRSWKKGKQWQRFQERLKQIEKETGKTAGELTNQLFGQSALITIYPSSNGEPKGLLLSKVQNDN
;
A
#
# COMPACT_ATOMS: atom_id res chain seq x y z
N MET A 1 -5.74 16.97 -5.23
CA MET A 1 -5.40 15.92 -4.25
C MET A 1 -5.44 14.60 -5.00
N PHE A 2 -4.30 13.98 -5.32
CA PHE A 2 -4.28 12.74 -6.11
C PHE A 2 -3.63 11.63 -5.29
N LEU A 3 -4.46 10.75 -4.75
CA LEU A 3 -4.05 9.42 -4.29
C LEU A 3 -3.64 8.64 -5.55
N SER A 4 -2.32 8.49 -5.74
CA SER A 4 -1.75 7.63 -6.76
C SER A 4 -2.15 6.20 -6.47
N LEU A 5 -3.20 5.73 -7.16
CA LEU A 5 -3.66 4.36 -7.18
C LEU A 5 -2.50 3.46 -7.67
N PHE A 6 -1.80 2.80 -6.74
CA PHE A 6 -0.93 1.68 -7.08
C PHE A 6 -1.82 0.51 -7.47
N CYS A 7 -2.18 0.41 -8.76
CA CYS A 7 -2.69 -0.83 -9.34
C CYS A 7 -1.55 -1.86 -9.36
N VAL A 8 -1.35 -2.55 -8.24
CA VAL A 8 -0.62 -3.82 -8.23
C VAL A 8 -1.59 -4.86 -8.77
N THR A 9 -1.41 -5.27 -10.02
CA THR A 9 -2.03 -6.51 -10.52
C THR A 9 -1.48 -7.67 -9.68
N LEU A 10 -2.34 -8.20 -8.81
CA LEU A 10 -2.05 -9.34 -7.94
C LEU A 10 -2.08 -10.65 -8.75
N PRO A 11 -1.08 -11.54 -8.63
CA PRO A 11 -1.27 -12.93 -9.02
C PRO A 11 -2.13 -13.64 -7.94
N SER A 12 -3.22 -14.28 -8.40
CA SER A 12 -4.11 -15.19 -7.68
C SER A 12 -4.97 -14.62 -6.54
N VAL A 13 -6.17 -14.17 -6.90
CA VAL A 13 -7.34 -14.19 -6.00
C VAL A 13 -7.78 -15.65 -5.83
N LYS A 14 -7.42 -16.30 -4.73
CA LYS A 14 -8.06 -17.56 -4.32
C LYS A 14 -9.25 -17.22 -3.43
N ALA A 15 -10.45 -17.30 -4.00
CA ALA A 15 -11.66 -17.45 -3.21
C ALA A 15 -11.74 -18.91 -2.74
N GLY A 16 -11.64 -19.17 -1.42
CA GLY A 16 -11.78 -20.54 -0.93
C GLY A 16 -11.50 -20.79 0.55
N LYS A 17 -12.61 -20.87 1.30
CA LYS A 17 -12.93 -21.62 2.54
C LYS A 17 -12.06 -21.46 3.80
N SER A 18 -12.76 -20.97 4.83
CA SER A 18 -12.42 -20.82 6.23
C SER A 18 -11.87 -22.10 6.87
N SER A 19 -10.71 -22.00 7.51
CA SER A 19 -10.53 -22.30 8.94
C SER A 19 -9.11 -21.88 9.34
N ARG A 20 -8.97 -21.15 10.46
CA ARG A 20 -7.75 -20.56 11.07
C ARG A 20 -7.20 -19.19 10.58
N THR A 21 -7.61 -18.64 9.44
CA THR A 21 -7.07 -17.35 8.92
C THR A 21 -7.86 -16.09 9.33
N GLU A 22 -8.97 -16.25 10.05
CA GLU A 22 -9.93 -15.14 10.29
C GLU A 22 -9.41 -14.04 11.23
N MET A 23 -8.52 -14.34 12.20
CA MET A 23 -7.96 -13.29 13.08
C MET A 23 -6.78 -12.51 12.48
N SER A 24 -6.22 -12.95 11.35
CA SER A 24 -5.07 -12.26 10.73
C SER A 24 -5.45 -11.25 9.66
N SER A 25 -6.62 -11.41 9.04
CA SER A 25 -7.07 -10.55 7.94
C SER A 25 -7.65 -9.24 8.46
N LEU A 26 -7.37 -8.11 7.83
CA LEU A 26 -7.97 -6.81 8.17
C LEU A 26 -9.44 -6.68 7.73
N PHE A 27 -9.96 -7.59 6.88
CA PHE A 27 -11.33 -7.48 6.36
C PHE A 27 -12.41 -7.48 7.45
N HIS A 28 -12.18 -8.14 8.60
CA HIS A 28 -13.15 -8.17 9.69
C HIS A 28 -13.38 -6.80 10.37
N LEU A 29 -12.49 -5.83 10.13
CA LEU A 29 -12.61 -4.46 10.68
C LEU A 29 -13.40 -3.52 9.77
N VAL A 30 -13.83 -3.98 8.59
CA VAL A 30 -14.51 -3.17 7.58
C VAL A 30 -15.98 -3.58 7.47
N GLY A 31 -16.87 -2.59 7.50
CA GLY A 31 -18.32 -2.79 7.34
C GLY A 31 -18.71 -3.36 5.97
N GLN A 32 -19.86 -4.03 5.91
CA GLN A 32 -20.39 -4.67 4.69
C GLN A 32 -20.75 -3.69 3.57
N ASP A 33 -20.82 -2.39 3.90
CA ASP A 33 -21.11 -1.28 3.00
C ASP A 33 -19.88 -0.80 2.20
N ALA A 34 -18.70 -1.37 2.43
CA ALA A 34 -17.52 -1.06 1.64
C ALA A 34 -17.69 -1.57 0.20
N GLY A 35 -17.56 -0.67 -0.77
CA GLY A 35 -17.73 -1.00 -2.19
C GLY A 35 -16.50 -1.72 -2.78
N ILE A 36 -15.30 -1.24 -2.43
CA ILE A 36 -14.03 -1.87 -2.81
C ILE A 36 -13.22 -2.11 -1.55
N CYS A 37 -12.70 -3.33 -1.39
CA CYS A 37 -11.80 -3.71 -0.31
C CYS A 37 -10.62 -4.51 -0.89
N ILE A 38 -9.39 -4.05 -0.67
CA ILE A 38 -8.17 -4.74 -1.13
C ILE A 38 -7.21 -4.86 0.04
N GLU A 39 -7.04 -6.07 0.55
CA GLU A 39 -6.03 -6.39 1.55
C GLU A 39 -4.73 -6.86 0.89
N PHE A 40 -3.63 -6.27 1.32
CA PHE A 40 -2.27 -6.72 1.03
C PHE A 40 -1.67 -7.32 2.29
N SER A 41 -1.52 -8.63 2.33
CA SER A 41 -0.91 -9.35 3.45
C SER A 41 0.56 -9.69 3.18
N HIS A 42 1.37 -9.78 4.24
CA HIS A 42 2.81 -10.05 4.23
C HIS A 42 3.60 -8.98 3.47
N LEU A 43 3.32 -7.70 3.77
CA LEU A 43 3.92 -6.57 3.06
C LEU A 43 5.44 -6.48 3.25
N ASN A 44 5.92 -6.68 4.48
CA ASN A 44 7.35 -6.77 4.82
C ASN A 44 8.13 -7.77 3.94
N GLU A 45 7.53 -8.90 3.56
CA GLU A 45 8.14 -9.92 2.70
C GLU A 45 7.98 -9.58 1.22
N LYS A 46 6.77 -9.20 0.80
CA LYS A 46 6.43 -9.01 -0.62
C LYS A 46 6.97 -7.71 -1.21
N ILE A 47 7.12 -6.63 -0.42
CA ILE A 47 7.62 -5.36 -0.94
C ILE A 47 9.07 -5.51 -1.45
N PRO A 48 10.02 -6.08 -0.68
CA PRO A 48 11.37 -6.37 -1.18
C PRO A 48 11.36 -7.21 -2.45
N GLU A 49 10.58 -8.28 -2.50
CA GLU A 49 10.47 -9.17 -3.66
C GLU A 49 9.91 -8.46 -4.89
N SER A 50 8.92 -7.58 -4.68
CA SER A 50 8.25 -6.86 -5.76
C SER A 50 9.21 -5.98 -6.56
N LYS A 51 10.29 -5.48 -5.93
CA LYS A 51 11.32 -4.67 -6.60
C LYS A 51 12.04 -5.43 -7.71
N ASN A 52 12.11 -6.75 -7.60
CA ASN A 52 12.74 -7.61 -8.61
C ASN A 52 11.73 -8.18 -9.61
N SER A 53 10.43 -7.94 -9.41
CA SER A 53 9.39 -8.47 -10.29
C SER A 53 9.44 -7.87 -11.70
N ALA A 54 9.10 -8.69 -12.70
CA ALA A 54 8.97 -8.24 -14.09
C ALA A 54 7.92 -7.13 -14.27
N PHE A 55 6.91 -7.07 -13.38
CA PHE A 55 5.94 -5.98 -13.36
C PHE A 55 6.57 -4.65 -12.93
N PHE A 56 7.30 -4.63 -11.83
CA PHE A 56 7.98 -3.43 -11.35
C PHE A 56 9.00 -2.91 -12.36
N GLN A 57 9.77 -3.82 -12.98
CA GLN A 57 10.68 -3.48 -14.07
C GLN A 57 9.95 -2.85 -15.28
N ARG A 58 8.75 -3.34 -15.64
CA ARG A 58 7.90 -2.74 -16.69
C ARG A 58 7.41 -1.34 -16.30
N ILE A 59 6.94 -1.16 -15.08
CA ILE A 59 6.55 0.18 -14.58
C ILE A 59 7.73 1.14 -14.68
N GLN A 60 8.91 0.76 -14.22
CA GLN A 60 10.11 1.61 -14.29
C GLN A 60 10.49 2.01 -15.72
N LYS A 61 10.22 1.14 -16.69
CA LYS A 61 10.43 1.41 -18.12
C LYS A 61 9.32 2.24 -18.75
N SER A 62 8.15 2.35 -18.12
CA SER A 62 7.01 3.09 -18.66
C SER A 62 7.30 4.59 -18.82
N LYS A 63 6.77 5.20 -19.87
CA LYS A 63 6.86 6.64 -20.12
C LYS A 63 6.22 7.45 -18.98
N PHE A 64 5.11 6.95 -18.44
CA PHE A 64 4.42 7.57 -17.31
C PHE A 64 5.32 7.67 -16.07
N TYR A 65 5.88 6.55 -15.62
CA TYR A 65 6.74 6.54 -14.43
C TYR A 65 8.00 7.41 -14.63
N ARG A 66 8.64 7.34 -15.80
CA ARG A 66 9.82 8.17 -16.11
C ARG A 66 9.49 9.66 -16.14
N SER A 67 8.34 10.03 -16.70
CA SER A 67 7.86 11.42 -16.72
C SER A 67 7.59 11.92 -15.30
N TRP A 68 6.84 11.13 -14.51
CA TRP A 68 6.55 11.45 -13.12
C TRP A 68 7.82 11.62 -12.28
N LYS A 69 8.79 10.71 -12.42
CA LYS A 69 10.09 10.75 -11.71
C LYS A 69 10.92 12.00 -12.05
N LYS A 70 10.72 12.60 -13.22
CA LYS A 70 11.38 13.87 -13.62
C LYS A 70 10.60 15.11 -13.17
N GLY A 71 9.37 14.94 -12.70
CA GLY A 71 8.51 16.05 -12.30
C GLY A 71 8.91 16.67 -10.96
N LYS A 72 8.52 17.94 -10.77
CA LYS A 72 8.71 18.69 -9.52
C LYS A 72 8.09 17.99 -8.30
N GLN A 73 6.98 17.27 -8.50
CA GLN A 73 6.30 16.50 -7.45
C GLN A 73 7.21 15.40 -6.89
N TRP A 74 7.93 14.68 -7.76
CA TRP A 74 8.86 13.64 -7.32
C TRP A 74 10.05 14.23 -6.57
N GLN A 75 10.60 15.35 -7.03
CA GLN A 75 11.70 16.05 -6.34
C GLN A 75 11.28 16.46 -4.92
N ARG A 76 10.12 17.10 -4.77
CA ARG A 76 9.56 17.48 -3.45
C ARG A 76 9.32 16.28 -2.56
N PHE A 77 8.82 15.18 -3.13
CA PHE A 77 8.63 13.92 -2.39
C PHE A 77 9.97 13.39 -1.86
N GLN A 78 11.02 13.37 -2.68
CA GLN A 78 12.35 12.92 -2.28
C GLN A 78 12.99 13.83 -1.21
N GLU A 79 12.82 15.14 -1.32
CA GLU A 79 13.32 16.09 -0.30
C GLU A 79 12.64 15.88 1.05
N ARG A 80 11.31 15.77 1.06
CA ARG A 80 10.55 15.47 2.28
C ARG A 80 10.93 14.12 2.87
N LEU A 81 11.12 13.11 2.02
CA LEU A 81 11.54 11.79 2.46
C LEU A 81 12.90 11.86 3.18
N LYS A 82 13.89 12.53 2.58
CA LYS A 82 15.21 12.73 3.21
C LYS A 82 15.12 13.50 4.52
N GLN A 83 14.23 14.50 4.61
CA GLN A 83 14.01 15.23 5.85
C GLN A 83 13.45 14.31 6.94
N ILE A 84 12.44 13.51 6.62
CA ILE A 84 11.86 12.53 7.56
C ILE A 84 12.92 11.51 7.98
N GLU A 85 13.73 11.00 7.05
CA GLU A 85 14.80 10.05 7.36
C GLU A 85 15.85 10.69 8.30
N LYS A 86 16.19 11.97 8.09
CA LYS A 86 17.10 12.72 8.96
C LYS A 86 16.53 12.95 10.36
N GLU A 87 15.25 13.28 10.46
CA GLU A 87 14.59 13.58 11.74
C GLU A 87 14.32 12.30 12.55
N THR A 88 13.98 11.20 11.89
CA THR A 88 13.65 9.93 12.53
C THR A 88 14.85 9.00 12.71
N GLY A 89 15.94 9.23 11.98
CA GLY A 89 17.09 8.33 11.92
C GLY A 89 16.81 7.00 11.20
N LYS A 90 15.65 6.84 10.56
CA LYS A 90 15.19 5.61 9.92
C LYS A 90 15.06 5.82 8.42
N THR A 91 15.39 4.80 7.64
CA THR A 91 15.17 4.81 6.19
C THR A 91 13.68 4.77 5.84
N ALA A 92 13.34 5.21 4.64
CA ALA A 92 11.99 5.12 4.09
C ALA A 92 11.44 3.69 4.10
N GLY A 93 12.30 2.69 3.91
CA GLY A 93 11.94 1.28 3.97
C GLY A 93 11.54 0.86 5.39
N GLU A 94 12.34 1.23 6.38
CA GLU A 94 12.05 0.97 7.80
C GLU A 94 10.78 1.68 8.26
N LEU A 95 10.57 2.92 7.85
CA LEU A 95 9.35 3.67 8.13
C LEU A 95 8.12 3.04 7.47
N THR A 96 8.25 2.60 6.22
CA THR A 96 7.16 1.88 5.53
C THR A 96 6.82 0.58 6.24
N ASN A 97 7.83 -0.18 6.66
CA ASN A 97 7.62 -1.40 7.44
C ASN A 97 7.05 -1.10 8.83
N GLN A 98 7.38 0.03 9.46
CA GLN A 98 6.77 0.41 10.74
C GLN A 98 5.33 0.86 10.62
N LEU A 99 4.92 1.45 9.49
CA LEU A 99 3.56 1.95 9.28
C LEU A 99 2.62 0.89 8.71
N PHE A 100 3.14 -0.02 7.88
CA PHE A 100 2.35 -1.00 7.13
C PHE A 100 2.71 -2.45 7.43
N GLY A 101 3.89 -2.67 8.04
CA GLY A 101 4.40 -3.92 8.62
C GLY A 101 3.94 -5.21 7.99
N GLN A 102 2.85 -5.74 8.50
CA GLN A 102 2.37 -7.07 8.22
C GLN A 102 1.29 -7.06 7.15
N SER A 103 0.34 -6.13 7.22
CA SER A 103 -0.70 -6.01 6.20
C SER A 103 -1.26 -4.59 6.10
N ALA A 104 -1.81 -4.25 4.94
CA ALA A 104 -2.58 -3.04 4.74
C ALA A 104 -3.86 -3.34 3.98
N LEU A 105 -4.96 -2.72 4.36
CA LEU A 105 -6.26 -2.81 3.71
C LEU A 105 -6.68 -1.43 3.24
N ILE A 106 -6.87 -1.32 1.93
CA ILE A 106 -7.48 -0.14 1.31
C ILE A 106 -8.94 -0.44 1.08
N THR A 107 -9.80 0.42 1.60
CA THR A 107 -11.24 0.34 1.40
C THR A 107 -11.78 1.64 0.82
N ILE A 108 -12.78 1.53 -0.06
CA ILE A 108 -13.49 2.68 -0.63
C ILE A 108 -14.98 2.48 -0.36
N TYR A 109 -15.55 3.43 0.38
CA TYR A 109 -16.97 3.50 0.65
C TYR A 109 -17.66 4.40 -0.38
N PRO A 110 -18.75 3.92 -1.01
CA PRO A 110 -19.60 4.78 -1.82
C PRO A 110 -20.23 5.84 -0.91
N SER A 111 -20.31 7.08 -1.41
CA SER A 111 -20.97 8.18 -0.71
C SER A 111 -22.24 8.53 -1.47
N SER A 112 -23.38 8.56 -0.77
CA SER A 112 -24.66 8.94 -1.38
C SER A 112 -24.71 10.42 -1.79
N ASN A 113 -23.82 11.25 -1.24
CA ASN A 113 -23.92 12.70 -1.30
C ASN A 113 -22.66 13.37 -1.89
N GLY A 114 -21.77 12.62 -2.55
CA GLY A 114 -20.54 13.20 -3.11
C GLY A 114 -19.45 12.20 -3.42
N GLU A 115 -18.19 12.64 -3.28
CA GLU A 115 -17.01 11.83 -3.60
C GLU A 115 -16.88 10.60 -2.68
N PRO A 116 -16.41 9.46 -3.21
CA PRO A 116 -16.19 8.25 -2.43
C PRO A 116 -15.14 8.47 -1.34
N LYS A 117 -15.31 7.83 -0.19
CA LYS A 117 -14.39 7.95 0.95
C LYS A 117 -13.45 6.76 1.02
N GLY A 118 -12.16 7.03 1.11
CA GLY A 118 -11.13 6.01 1.29
C GLY A 118 -10.78 5.82 2.76
N LEU A 119 -10.62 4.56 3.18
CA LEU A 119 -10.02 4.18 4.46
C LEU A 119 -8.76 3.34 4.17
N LEU A 120 -7.69 3.62 4.90
CA LEU A 120 -6.48 2.79 4.91
C LEU A 120 -6.28 2.26 6.32
N LEU A 121 -6.38 0.95 6.47
CA LEU A 121 -6.03 0.25 7.70
C LEU A 121 -4.68 -0.43 7.52
N SER A 122 -3.86 -0.43 8.56
CA SER A 122 -2.60 -1.17 8.57
C SER A 122 -2.44 -1.97 9.85
N LYS A 123 -1.85 -3.15 9.69
CA LYS A 123 -1.41 -4.01 10.78
C LYS A 123 0.10 -4.00 10.82
N VAL A 124 0.64 -3.55 11.93
CA VAL A 124 2.08 -3.49 12.17
C VAL A 124 2.46 -4.65 13.10
N GLN A 125 3.68 -5.15 12.95
CA GLN A 125 4.19 -6.18 13.85
C GLN A 125 4.56 -5.50 15.16
N ASN A 126 4.01 -5.97 16.29
CA ASN A 126 4.43 -5.49 17.60
C ASN A 126 5.83 -6.07 17.89
N ASP A 127 6.80 -5.19 18.10
CA ASP A 127 8.08 -5.55 18.69
C ASP A 127 7.83 -5.80 20.18
N ASN A 128 7.67 -7.07 20.58
CA ASN A 128 7.79 -7.51 21.97
C ASN A 128 9.17 -8.13 22.16
#